data_AF-A0A2I0FUF3-F1
#
_entry.id   AF-A0A2I0FUF3-F1
#
_cell.length_a   1.000
_cell.length_b   1.000
_cell.length_c   1.000
_cell.angle_alpha   90.00
_cell.angle_beta   90.00
_cell.angle_gamma   90.00
#
_symmetry.space_group_name_H-M   'P 1'
#
loop_
_entity.id
_entity.type
_entity.pdbx_description
1 polymer ?
#
loop_
_entity_poly.entity_id
_entity_poly.type
_entity_poly.pdbx_seq_one_letter_code
_entity_poly.pdbx_strand_id
1 'polypeptide(L)' 'MGGGRFFPASLTPEGIVERYFDCARYWKINPLTLLDEPFDVLELLTRQGNRIERERKYGGV' A
#
# COMPACT_ATOMS: atom_id res chain seq x y z
N MET A 1 10.52 23.55 -17.91
CA MET A 1 11.28 22.82 -16.87
C MET A 1 10.36 21.80 -16.21
N GLY A 2 10.31 20.59 -16.74
CA GLY A 2 9.47 19.51 -16.20
C GLY A 2 10.26 18.67 -15.21
N GLY A 3 10.39 19.15 -13.97
CA GLY A 3 10.87 18.35 -12.86
C GLY A 3 9.71 17.59 -12.23
N GLY A 4 9.15 16.61 -12.95
CA GLY A 4 8.14 15.72 -12.37
C GLY A 4 8.80 14.92 -11.26
N ARG A 5 8.40 15.15 -10.01
CA ARG A 5 8.77 14.23 -8.92
C ARG A 5 8.26 12.84 -9.32
N PHE A 6 9.18 11.89 -9.50
CA PHE A 6 8.85 10.49 -9.81
C PHE A 6 7.97 9.85 -8.74
N PHE A 7 8.12 10.31 -7.49
CA PHE A 7 7.37 9.82 -6.35
C PHE A 7 6.47 10.93 -5.78
N PRO A 8 5.31 10.59 -5.20
CA PRO A 8 4.45 11.55 -4.52
C PRO A 8 5.26 12.37 -3.51
N ALA A 9 4.97 13.66 -3.37
CA ALA A 9 5.74 14.58 -2.53
C ALA A 9 5.89 14.14 -1.05
N SER A 10 5.00 13.27 -0.58
CA SER A 10 4.92 12.73 0.78
C SER A 10 5.53 11.34 0.95
N LEU A 11 5.98 10.67 -0.12
CA LEU A 11 6.46 9.29 -0.07
C LEU A 11 7.91 9.22 -0.55
N THR A 12 8.79 8.74 0.32
CA THR A 12 10.16 8.39 -0.07
C THR A 12 10.16 7.08 -0.87
N PRO A 13 11.17 6.84 -1.72
CA PRO A 13 11.30 5.57 -2.44
C PRO A 13 11.27 4.37 -1.51
N GLU A 14 11.93 4.47 -0.35
CA GLU A 14 11.98 3.42 0.67
C GLU A 14 10.59 3.16 1.25
N GLY A 15 9.83 4.22 1.56
CA GLY A 15 8.48 4.09 2.09
C GLY A 15 7.48 3.48 1.10
N ILE A 16 7.71 3.61 -0.20
CA ILE A 16 6.90 2.94 -1.23
C ILE A 16 7.20 1.45 -1.24
N VAL A 17 8.49 1.09 -1.21
CA VAL A 17 8.93 -0.31 -1.20
C VAL A 17 8.44 -1.03 0.06
N GLU A 18 8.55 -0.41 1.23
CA GLU A 18 8.03 -0.97 2.48
C GLU A 18 6.52 -1.18 2.41
N ARG A 19 5.77 -0.13 2.03
CA ARG A 19 4.30 -0.20 1.92
C ARG A 19 3.84 -1.27 0.95
N TYR A 20 4.60 -1.46 -0.11
CA TYR A 20 4.35 -2.48 -1.11
C TYR A 20 4.52 -3.90 -0.55
N PHE A 21 5.65 -4.19 0.10
CA PHE A 21 5.90 -5.51 0.69
C PHE A 21 4.95 -5.80 1.86
N ASP A 22 4.60 -4.79 2.65
CA ASP A 22 3.60 -4.90 3.72
C ASP A 22 2.22 -5.24 3.16
N CYS A 23 1.80 -4.60 2.07
CA CYS A 23 0.54 -4.93 1.40
C CYS A 23 0.54 -6.36 0.87
N ALA A 24 1.60 -6.78 0.16
CA ALA A 24 1.71 -8.15 -0.34
C ALA A 24 1.62 -9.18 0.80
N ARG A 25 2.31 -8.91 1.91
CA ARG A 25 2.30 -9.76 3.11
C ARG A 25 0.92 -9.82 3.77
N TYR A 26 0.24 -8.68 3.94
CA TYR A 26 -1.07 -8.62 4.59
C TYR A 26 -2.12 -9.44 3.82
N TRP A 27 -2.14 -9.28 2.50
CA TRP A 27 -3.10 -9.95 1.62
C TRP A 27 -2.68 -11.35 1.20
N LYS A 28 -1.47 -11.81 1.59
CA LYS A 28 -0.87 -13.08 1.16
C LYS A 28 -0.80 -13.22 -0.37
N ILE A 29 -0.55 -12.11 -1.04
CA ILE A 29 -0.36 -12.05 -2.49
C ILE A 29 1.14 -12.15 -2.77
N ASN A 30 1.54 -12.78 -3.88
CA ASN A 30 2.94 -12.76 -4.29
C ASN A 30 3.36 -11.29 -4.50
N PRO A 31 4.44 -10.80 -3.86
CA PRO A 31 4.90 -9.44 -4.07
C PRO A 31 5.05 -9.20 -5.57
N LEU A 32 5.80 -10.01 -6.33
CA LEU A 32 6.04 -9.77 -7.75
C LEU A 32 4.78 -9.52 -8.60
N THR A 33 3.65 -10.19 -8.32
CA THR A 33 2.39 -9.95 -9.04
C THR A 33 1.75 -8.61 -8.73
N LEU A 34 2.04 -8.05 -7.55
CA LEU A 34 1.61 -6.73 -7.12
C LEU A 34 2.42 -5.61 -7.81
N LEU A 35 3.61 -5.90 -8.37
CA LEU A 35 4.47 -4.89 -9.05
C LEU A 35 3.80 -4.41 -10.35
N ASP A 36 3.03 -5.28 -10.98
CA ASP A 36 2.31 -5.00 -12.22
C ASP A 36 1.04 -4.15 -11.99
N GLU A 37 0.61 -4.00 -10.73
CA GLU A 37 -0.58 -3.24 -10.38
C GLU A 37 -0.29 -1.73 -10.27
N PRO A 38 -1.25 -0.87 -10.68
CA PRO A 38 -1.09 0.56 -10.55
C PRO A 38 -1.06 0.99 -9.07
N PHE A 39 -0.36 2.07 -8.78
CA PHE A 39 -0.18 2.57 -7.41
C PHE A 39 -1.50 2.86 -6.69
N ASP A 40 -2.55 3.27 -7.41
CA ASP A 40 -3.89 3.51 -6.86
C ASP A 40 -4.51 2.23 -6.25
N VAL A 41 -4.21 1.06 -6.83
CA VAL A 41 -4.65 -0.24 -6.32
C VAL A 41 -3.92 -0.56 -5.01
N LEU A 42 -2.62 -0.29 -4.92
CA LEU A 42 -1.86 -0.43 -3.67
C LEU A 42 -2.41 0.47 -2.56
N GLU A 43 -2.79 1.70 -2.89
CA GLU A 43 -3.41 2.60 -1.94
C GLU A 43 -4.76 2.07 -1.45
N LEU A 44 -5.60 1.57 -2.35
CA LEU A 44 -6.88 0.95 -2.00
C LEU A 44 -6.69 -0.25 -1.08
N LEU A 45 -5.79 -1.18 -1.43
CA LEU A 45 -5.46 -2.36 -0.62
C LEU A 45 -4.97 -1.98 0.78
N THR A 46 -4.13 -0.93 0.87
CA THR A 46 -3.67 -0.38 2.16
C THR A 46 -4.86 0.14 2.98
N ARG A 47 -5.74 0.95 2.36
CA ARG A 47 -6.90 1.55 3.04
C ARG A 47 -7.89 0.48 3.53
N GLN A 48 -8.14 -0.55 2.72
CA GLN A 48 -8.99 -1.67 3.09
C GLN A 48 -8.39 -2.47 4.25
N GLY A 49 -7.10 -2.80 4.20
CA GLY A 49 -6.42 -3.50 5.29
C GLY A 49 -6.49 -2.72 6.62
N ASN A 50 -6.20 -1.42 6.58
CA ASN A 50 -6.32 -0.54 7.75
C ASN A 50 -7.74 -0.48 8.31
N ARG A 51 -8.75 -0.48 7.42
CA ARG A 51 -10.16 -0.51 7.84
C ARG A 51 -10.51 -1.82 8.52
N ILE A 52 -10.12 -2.96 7.95
CA ILE A 52 -10.36 -4.29 8.53
C ILE A 52 -9.69 -4.42 9.89
N GLU A 53 -8.43 -4.00 10.04
CA GLU A 53 -7.73 -4.04 11.33
C GLU A 53 -8.38 -3.12 12.36
N ARG A 54 -8.87 -1.95 11.94
CA ARG A 54 -9.65 -1.06 12.81
C ARG A 54 -10.96 -1.72 13.23
N GLU A 55 -11.70 -2.32 12.30
CA GLU A 55 -12.96 -3.03 12.61
C GLU A 55 -12.71 -4.25 13.52
N ARG A 56 -11.62 -5.00 13.34
CA ARG A 56 -11.23 -6.10 14.25
C ARG A 56 -10.89 -5.60 15.65
N LYS A 57 -10.17 -4.48 15.75
CA LYS A 57 -9.69 -3.92 17.02
C LYS A 57 -10.79 -3.21 17.82
N TYR A 58 -11.76 -2.60 17.13
CA TYR A 58 -12.79 -1.75 17.76
C TYR A 58 -14.22 -2.29 17.60
N GLY A 59 -14.45 -3.27 16.73
CA GLY A 59 -15.75 -3.86 16.43
C GLY A 59 -15.91 -5.31 16.90
N GLY A 60 -14.96 -5.85 17.67
CA GLY A 60 -15.11 -7.13 18.35
C GLY A 60 -16.07 -7.03 19.55
N VAL A 61 -17.36 -7.16 19.28
CA VAL A 61 -18.35 -7.76 20.21
C VAL A 61 -18.24 -9.27 20.10
#